data_AF-V9P462-F1
#
_entry.id   AF-V9P462-F1
#
_cell.length_a   1.000
_cell.length_b   1.000
_cell.length_c   1.000
_cell.angle_alpha   90.00
_cell.angle_beta   90.00
_cell.angle_gamma   90.00
#
_symmetry.space_group_name_H-M   'P 1'
#
loop_
_entity.id
_entity.type
_entity.pdbx_description
1 polymer ?
#
loop_
_entity_poly.entity_id
_entity_poly.type
_entity_poly.pdbx_seq_one_letter_code
_entity_poly.pdbx_strand_id
1 'polypeptide(L)'
;MKILTVFMIFIANFLSMTQVFSLKDRFLLINGSYELCLYEENLEEDCERLCKEQNASDGFCRQPHCFCTDMPDDYPTRPTTR
;
A
#
# COMPACT_ATOMS: atom_id res chain seq x y z
N MET A 1 35.60 -26.67 -3.71
CA MET A 1 35.04 -26.12 -2.44
C MET A 1 34.94 -24.59 -2.39
N LYS A 2 35.35 -23.81 -3.40
CA LYS A 2 35.17 -22.34 -3.42
C LYS A 2 33.90 -21.84 -4.12
N ILE A 3 33.31 -22.65 -5.01
CA ILE A 3 32.11 -22.27 -5.79
C ILE A 3 30.84 -22.31 -4.93
N LEU A 4 30.70 -23.28 -4.03
CA LEU A 4 29.57 -23.42 -3.11
C LEU A 4 29.40 -22.22 -2.17
N THR A 5 30.51 -21.65 -1.69
CA THR A 5 30.51 -20.50 -0.79
C THR A 5 30.08 -19.21 -1.50
N VAL A 6 30.43 -19.04 -2.78
CA VAL A 6 30.02 -17.87 -3.57
C VAL A 6 28.52 -17.93 -3.88
N PHE A 7 28.02 -19.13 -4.18
CA PHE A 7 26.59 -19.35 -4.45
C PHE A 7 25.71 -19.05 -3.21
N MET A 8 26.16 -19.45 -2.02
CA MET A 8 25.48 -19.16 -0.75
C MET A 8 25.41 -17.65 -0.46
N ILE A 9 26.47 -16.88 -0.74
CA ILE A 9 26.47 -15.42 -0.57
C ILE A 9 25.47 -14.76 -1.52
N PHE A 10 25.37 -15.24 -2.75
CA PHE A 10 24.41 -14.73 -3.74
C PHE A 10 22.95 -14.97 -3.30
N ILE A 11 22.64 -16.18 -2.82
CA ILE A 11 21.31 -16.52 -2.32
C ILE A 11 20.94 -15.69 -1.08
N ALA A 12 21.88 -15.50 -0.15
CA ALA A 12 21.64 -14.69 1.04
C ALA A 12 21.31 -13.24 0.69
N ASN A 13 22.03 -12.63 -0.26
CA ASN A 13 21.73 -11.28 -0.74
C ASN A 13 20.38 -11.20 -1.47
N PHE A 14 20.03 -12.23 -2.25
CA PHE A 14 18.75 -12.29 -2.97
C PHE A 14 17.56 -12.42 -2.00
N LEU A 15 17.67 -13.28 -0.99
CA LEU A 15 16.64 -13.46 0.04
C LEU A 15 16.43 -12.20 0.89
N SER A 16 17.48 -11.43 1.14
CA SER A 16 17.35 -10.13 1.82
C SER A 16 16.66 -9.04 0.97
N MET A 17 16.61 -9.19 -0.35
CA MET A 17 15.86 -8.27 -1.22
C MET A 17 14.39 -8.66 -1.37
N THR A 18 14.02 -9.92 -1.13
CA THR A 18 12.63 -10.35 -1.14
C THR A 18 11.97 -10.05 0.20
N GLN A 19 11.70 -8.78 0.46
CA GLN A 19 10.71 -8.42 1.48
C GLN A 19 9.34 -8.86 0.97
N VAL A 20 8.71 -9.81 1.67
CA VAL A 20 7.33 -10.23 1.39
C VAL A 20 6.43 -9.13 1.95
N PHE A 21 6.13 -8.13 1.13
CA PHE A 21 5.10 -7.15 1.45
C PHE A 21 3.75 -7.89 1.44
N SER A 22 3.10 -8.04 2.59
CA SER A 22 1.72 -8.54 2.64
C SER A 22 0.82 -7.38 2.23
N LEU A 23 0.57 -7.28 0.94
CA LEU A 23 -0.38 -6.32 0.39
C LEU A 23 -1.78 -6.59 0.99
N LYS A 24 -2.45 -5.54 1.48
CA LYS A 24 -3.79 -5.64 2.10
C LYS A 24 -4.70 -4.52 1.66
N ASP A 25 -5.96 -4.85 1.39
CA ASP A 25 -6.97 -3.85 1.03
C ASP A 25 -7.49 -3.09 2.26
N ARG A 26 -7.56 -1.76 2.18
CA ARG A 26 -7.87 -0.89 3.33
C ARG A 26 -8.51 0.44 2.91
N PHE A 27 -9.17 1.10 3.85
CA PHE A 27 -9.62 2.48 3.66
C PHE A 27 -8.44 3.46 3.73
N LEU A 28 -8.47 4.46 2.84
CA LEU A 28 -7.43 5.48 2.74
C LEU A 28 -7.46 6.40 3.97
N LEU A 29 -6.28 6.67 4.55
CA LEU A 29 -6.06 7.54 5.70
C LEU A 29 -5.09 8.66 5.32
N ILE A 30 -5.59 9.89 5.20
CA ILE A 30 -4.76 11.08 4.98
C ILE A 30 -4.81 11.94 6.23
N ASN A 31 -3.64 12.40 6.69
CA ASN A 31 -3.52 13.20 7.91
C ASN A 31 -4.21 12.58 9.15
N GLY A 32 -4.25 11.24 9.21
CA GLY A 32 -4.87 10.51 10.30
C GLY A 32 -6.40 10.49 10.30
N SER A 33 -7.05 10.86 9.19
CA SER A 33 -8.50 10.75 9.01
C SER A 33 -8.83 9.97 7.73
N TYR A 34 -9.99 9.33 7.69
CA TYR A 34 -10.42 8.62 6.48
C TYR A 34 -10.75 9.60 5.37
N GLU A 35 -10.15 9.38 4.21
CA GLU A 35 -10.44 10.22 3.04
C GLU A 35 -11.87 9.97 2.57
N LEU A 36 -12.60 11.05 2.30
CA LEU A 36 -14.00 11.00 1.91
C LEU A 36 -14.13 10.94 0.40
N CYS A 37 -15.12 10.19 -0.06
CA CYS A 37 -15.55 10.19 -1.45
C CYS A 37 -17.08 10.28 -1.49
N LEU A 38 -17.57 11.26 -2.23
CA LEU A 38 -19.00 11.46 -2.50
C LEU A 38 -19.24 11.21 -3.99
N TYR A 39 -20.45 10.82 -4.37
CA TYR A 39 -20.86 10.70 -5.79
C TYR A 39 -21.07 12.10 -6.38
N GLU A 40 -20.13 13.01 -6.17
CA GLU A 40 -19.98 14.21 -7.00
C GLU A 40 -19.08 13.82 -8.17
N GLU A 41 -19.44 14.30 -9.36
CA GLU A 41 -19.09 13.76 -10.69
C GLU A 41 -17.58 13.70 -11.04
N ASN A 42 -16.65 13.92 -10.09
CA ASN A 42 -15.19 13.86 -10.33
C ASN A 42 -14.37 13.27 -9.16
N LEU A 43 -14.99 12.69 -8.12
CA LEU A 43 -14.26 12.18 -6.94
C LEU A 43 -13.76 10.74 -7.08
N GLU A 44 -14.27 9.96 -8.04
CA GLU A 44 -13.79 8.58 -8.29
C GLU A 44 -12.35 8.57 -8.81
N GLU A 45 -11.98 9.48 -9.72
CA GLU A 45 -10.60 9.62 -10.21
C GLU A 45 -9.64 10.05 -9.09
N ASP A 46 -10.14 10.69 -8.03
CA ASP A 46 -9.31 11.19 -6.95
C ASP A 46 -8.86 10.08 -5.99
N CYS A 47 -9.73 9.10 -5.69
CA CYS A 47 -9.35 7.97 -4.83
C CYS A 47 -8.25 7.11 -5.46
N GLU A 48 -8.35 6.80 -6.76
CA GLU A 48 -7.32 6.00 -7.45
C GLU A 48 -5.95 6.69 -7.41
N ARG A 49 -5.92 7.98 -7.74
CA ARG A 49 -4.72 8.80 -7.69
C ARG A 49 -4.12 8.82 -6.29
N LEU A 50 -4.93 9.10 -5.27
CA LEU A 50 -4.46 9.20 -3.88
C LEU A 50 -3.97 7.85 -3.34
N CYS A 51 -4.64 6.74 -3.67
CA CYS A 51 -4.17 5.40 -3.30
C CYS A 51 -2.80 5.08 -3.93
N LYS A 52 -2.60 5.41 -5.21
CA LYS A 52 -1.31 5.21 -5.91
C LYS A 52 -0.18 6.08 -5.36
N GLU A 53 -0.48 7.30 -4.90
CA GLU A 53 0.50 8.15 -4.19
C GLU A 53 1.00 7.51 -2.89
N GLN A 54 0.23 6.60 -2.31
CA GLN A 54 0.60 5.83 -1.12
C GLN A 54 1.18 4.43 -1.46
N ASN A 55 1.57 4.19 -2.71
CA ASN A 55 2.07 2.91 -3.23
C ASN A 55 1.06 1.73 -3.17
N ALA A 56 -0.24 2.01 -3.21
CA ALA A 56 -1.26 1.00 -3.44
C ALA A 56 -1.35 0.61 -4.94
N SER A 57 -1.95 -0.55 -5.25
CA SER A 57 -2.17 -0.96 -6.65
C SER A 57 -3.26 -0.12 -7.32
N ASP A 58 -4.38 0.09 -6.63
CA ASP A 58 -5.57 0.74 -7.16
C ASP A 58 -6.38 1.42 -6.03
N GLY A 59 -7.36 2.23 -6.40
CA GLY A 59 -8.25 2.91 -5.46
C GLY A 59 -9.61 3.24 -6.06
N PHE A 60 -10.66 3.09 -5.27
CA PHE A 60 -12.02 3.43 -5.70
C PHE A 60 -12.85 4.00 -4.56
N CYS A 61 -13.94 4.69 -4.92
CA CYS A 61 -14.88 5.20 -3.96
C CYS A 61 -15.78 4.08 -3.42
N ARG A 62 -15.64 3.76 -2.12
CA ARG A 62 -16.57 2.90 -1.40
C ARG A 62 -17.29 3.75 -0.36
N GLN A 63 -18.37 4.39 -0.81
CA GLN A 63 -19.00 5.47 -0.05
C GLN A 63 -19.23 5.16 1.44
N PRO A 64 -18.89 6.10 2.33
CA PRO A 64 -18.45 7.47 2.04
C PRO A 64 -16.92 7.65 1.91
N HIS A 65 -16.13 6.57 1.79
CA HIS A 65 -14.66 6.63 1.92
C HIS A 65 -13.91 6.05 0.72
N CYS A 66 -12.70 6.56 0.47
CA CYS A 66 -11.79 5.93 -0.48
C CYS A 66 -11.28 4.58 0.04
N PHE A 67 -11.28 3.57 -0.82
CA PHE A 67 -10.80 2.23 -0.54
C PHE A 67 -9.66 1.88 -1.50
N CYS A 68 -8.50 1.50 -0.96
CA CYS A 68 -7.31 1.14 -1.72
C CYS A 68 -7.09 -0.37 -1.69
N THR A 69 -6.60 -0.93 -2.80
CA THR A 69 -6.19 -2.33 -2.88
C THR A 69 -4.68 -2.47 -2.79
N ASP A 70 -4.23 -3.60 -2.26
CA ASP A 70 -2.81 -3.92 -2.15
C ASP A 70 -1.97 -2.84 -1.42
N MET A 71 -2.47 -2.34 -0.30
CA MET A 71 -1.77 -1.33 0.49
C MET A 71 -0.49 -1.93 1.13
N PRO A 72 0.63 -1.18 1.17
CA PRO A 72 1.82 -1.58 1.92
C PRO A 72 1.54 -1.84 3.41
N ASP A 73 2.24 -2.80 4.02
CA ASP A 73 2.06 -3.18 5.44
C ASP A 73 2.47 -2.07 6.42
N ASP A 74 3.37 -1.16 6.02
CA ASP A 74 3.83 -0.02 6.82
C ASP A 74 2.85 1.15 6.80
N TYR A 75 1.79 1.07 5.99
CA TYR A 75 0.75 2.08 5.93
C TYR A 75 -0.10 2.13 7.21
N PRO A 76 -0.51 3.34 7.69
CA PRO A 76 -1.37 3.47 8.86
C PRO A 76 -2.66 2.66 8.74
N THR A 77 -3.06 2.01 9.83
CA THR A 77 -4.26 1.16 9.87
C THR A 77 -5.38 1.74 10.72
N ARG A 78 -5.12 2.85 11.42
CA ARG A 78 -6.05 3.53 12.30
C ARG A 78 -5.87 5.03 12.19
N PRO A 79 -6.95 5.81 12.25
CA PRO A 79 -6.85 7.26 12.35
C PRO A 79 -6.12 7.66 13.62
N THR A 80 -5.22 8.63 13.52
CA THR A 80 -4.60 9.29 14.67
C THR A 80 -5.54 10.39 15.16
N THR A 81 -6.68 10.01 15.75
CA THR A 81 -7.51 10.95 16.48
C THR A 81 -6.70 11.54 17.63
N ARG A 82 -6.61 12.87 17.68
CA ARG A 82 -6.04 13.61 18.79
C ARG A 82 -7.07 13.79 19.90
#